data_AF-A0A3B0TFQ8-F1
#
_entry.id   AF-A0A3B0TFQ8-F1
#
_cell.length_a   1.000
_cell.length_b   1.000
_cell.length_c   1.000
_cell.angle_alpha   90.00
_cell.angle_beta   90.00
_cell.angle_gamma   90.00
#
_symmetry.space_group_name_H-M   'P 1'
#
loop_
_entity.id
_entity.type
_entity.pdbx_description
1 polymer ?
#
loop_
_entity_poly.entity_id
_entity_poly.type
_entity_poly.pdbx_seq_one_letter_code
_entity_poly.pdbx_strand_id
1 'polypeptide(L)'
;MIKNFVISLSAILFLGYTNALAQEPQQVKDSTAVVGQETAVAVEHEAAETKETQEALKKVEEAEKKAKKAEKAEKKAEKSQKKTEKKIKKQEKLVKAIASKKKSISKDGKKVEKLQRKLVKNKSKGKLSPADEMKMNEKIEKLKARIIKSKEKLAKLQQKQ
;
A
#
# COMPACT_ATOMS: atom_id res chain seq x y z
N MET A 1 23.34 -7.30 -14.90
CA MET A 1 23.81 -7.11 -16.29
C MET A 1 22.81 -7.56 -17.36
N ILE A 2 21.75 -8.32 -17.04
CA ILE A 2 20.83 -8.86 -18.06
C ILE A 2 19.78 -7.84 -18.55
N LYS A 3 19.41 -6.85 -17.73
CA LYS A 3 18.37 -5.86 -18.09
C LYS A 3 18.78 -4.89 -19.21
N ASN A 4 20.07 -4.58 -19.36
CA ASN A 4 20.54 -3.68 -20.41
C ASN A 4 20.65 -4.38 -21.78
N PHE A 5 20.71 -5.71 -21.81
CA PHE A 5 20.80 -6.49 -23.03
C PHE A 5 19.44 -6.64 -23.74
N VAL A 6 18.35 -6.78 -22.96
CA VAL A 6 16.98 -6.91 -23.50
C VAL A 6 16.49 -5.60 -24.13
N ILE A 7 16.90 -4.45 -23.59
CA ILE A 7 16.53 -3.13 -24.12
C ILE A 7 17.25 -2.85 -25.45
N SER A 8 18.49 -3.33 -25.62
CA SER A 8 19.24 -3.21 -26.87
C SER A 8 18.65 -4.05 -28.02
N LEU A 9 18.14 -5.25 -27.73
CA LEU A 9 17.59 -6.14 -28.76
C LEU A 9 16.25 -5.63 -29.33
N SER A 10 15.46 -4.94 -28.49
CA SER A 10 14.18 -4.35 -28.87
C SER A 10 14.32 -3.16 -29.83
N ALA A 11 15.43 -2.41 -29.78
CA ALA A 11 15.64 -1.25 -30.63
C ALA A 11 16.05 -1.63 -32.07
N ILE A 12 16.75 -2.75 -32.24
CA ILE A 12 17.24 -3.22 -33.55
C ILE A 12 16.08 -3.75 -34.41
N LEU A 13 15.05 -4.35 -33.79
CA LEU A 13 13.85 -4.83 -34.50
C LEU A 13 12.95 -3.70 -35.03
N PHE A 14 13.02 -2.49 -34.47
CA PHE A 14 12.18 -1.36 -34.91
C PHE A 14 12.77 -0.57 -36.09
N LEU A 15 14.10 -0.54 -36.23
CA LEU A 15 14.79 0.15 -37.33
C LEU A 15 14.84 -0.66 -38.64
N GLY A 16 14.62 -1.98 -38.59
CA GLY A 16 14.63 -2.85 -39.78
C GLY A 16 13.33 -2.82 -40.60
N TYR A 17 12.20 -2.41 -40.00
CA TYR A 17 10.88 -2.52 -40.64
C TYR A 17 10.55 -1.33 -41.57
N THR A 18 11.22 -0.18 -41.42
CA THR A 18 10.92 1.02 -42.23
C THR A 18 11.68 1.09 -43.55
N ASN A 19 12.69 0.24 -43.79
CA ASN A 19 13.48 0.27 -45.04
C ASN A 19 13.00 -0.73 -46.11
N ALA A 20 12.02 -1.59 -45.82
CA ALA A 20 11.59 -2.67 -46.72
C ALA A 20 10.43 -2.32 -47.68
N LEU A 21 9.92 -1.07 -47.67
CA LEU A 21 8.77 -0.65 -48.49
C LEU A 21 9.11 0.40 -49.57
N ALA A 22 10.38 0.68 -49.84
CA ALA A 22 10.78 1.88 -50.60
C ALA A 22 11.22 1.64 -52.07
N GLN A 23 11.04 0.46 -52.66
CA GLN A 23 11.33 0.26 -54.10
C GLN A 23 10.34 -0.68 -54.79
N GLU A 24 9.39 -0.10 -55.52
CA GLU A 24 8.82 -0.73 -56.71
C GLU A 24 9.08 0.17 -57.93
N PRO A 25 9.52 -0.37 -59.09
CA PRO A 25 9.77 0.42 -60.28
C PRO A 25 8.47 0.67 -61.07
N GLN A 26 8.18 1.94 -61.36
CA GLN A 26 7.10 2.35 -62.27
C GLN A 26 7.43 1.96 -63.72
N GLN A 27 6.52 1.19 -64.35
CA GLN A 27 6.43 1.11 -65.80
C GLN A 27 5.59 2.26 -66.33
N VAL A 28 6.17 2.99 -67.28
CA VAL A 28 5.51 4.02 -68.07
C VAL A 28 4.71 3.36 -69.19
N LYS A 29 3.39 3.61 -69.23
CA LYS A 29 2.57 3.56 -70.45
C LYS A 29 1.48 4.64 -70.45
N ASP A 30 1.73 5.64 -71.28
CA ASP A 30 0.84 6.40 -72.18
C ASP A 30 -0.50 6.99 -71.71
N SER A 31 -0.53 8.32 -71.79
CA SER A 31 -1.54 9.20 -72.41
C SER A 31 -2.92 8.60 -72.72
N THR A 32 -3.95 9.16 -72.09
CA THR A 32 -5.00 10.02 -72.71
C THR A 32 -6.27 9.95 -71.86
N ALA A 33 -6.57 10.98 -71.07
CA ALA A 33 -7.93 11.36 -70.62
C ALA A 33 -7.83 12.52 -69.62
N VAL A 34 -7.39 13.68 -70.08
CA VAL A 34 -7.50 14.93 -69.32
C VAL A 34 -8.93 15.45 -69.51
N VAL A 35 -9.49 16.06 -68.47
CA VAL A 35 -10.72 16.89 -68.40
C VAL A 35 -11.94 16.31 -67.65
N GLY A 36 -12.01 15.01 -67.33
CA GLY A 36 -13.20 14.44 -66.63
C GLY A 36 -13.13 14.26 -65.12
N GLN A 37 -11.95 14.31 -64.50
CA GLN A 37 -11.68 13.53 -63.27
C GLN A 37 -11.26 14.35 -62.04
N GLU A 38 -11.19 15.67 -62.12
CA GLU A 38 -10.74 16.51 -61.00
C GLU A 38 -11.82 16.71 -59.92
N THR A 39 -13.10 16.56 -60.25
CA THR A 39 -14.21 16.74 -59.29
C THR A 39 -14.58 15.48 -58.51
N ALA A 40 -14.30 14.28 -59.04
CA ALA A 40 -14.56 13.02 -58.33
C ALA A 40 -13.42 12.66 -57.34
N VAL A 41 -12.17 12.99 -57.68
CA VAL A 41 -10.99 12.66 -56.88
C VAL A 41 -10.90 13.54 -55.62
N ALA A 42 -11.36 14.80 -55.68
CA ALA A 42 -11.44 15.67 -54.50
C ALA A 42 -12.46 15.17 -53.46
N VAL A 43 -13.59 14.59 -53.90
CA VAL A 43 -14.64 14.06 -53.01
C VAL A 43 -14.23 12.70 -52.39
N GLU A 44 -13.49 11.86 -53.13
CA GLU A 44 -12.95 10.61 -52.58
C GLU A 44 -11.78 10.84 -51.60
N HIS A 45 -10.94 11.86 -51.83
CA HIS A 45 -9.88 12.22 -50.88
C HIS A 45 -10.43 12.78 -49.56
N GLU A 46 -11.45 13.64 -49.60
CA GLU A 46 -12.11 14.10 -48.37
C GLU A 46 -12.89 12.97 -47.65
N ALA A 47 -13.48 12.03 -48.39
CA ALA A 47 -14.16 10.86 -47.83
C ALA A 47 -13.18 9.82 -47.24
N ALA A 48 -11.95 9.73 -47.75
CA ALA A 48 -10.89 8.87 -47.23
C ALA A 48 -10.22 9.50 -46.00
N GLU A 49 -9.90 10.79 -46.03
CA GLU A 49 -9.38 11.53 -44.87
C GLU A 49 -10.37 11.53 -43.69
N THR A 50 -11.67 11.65 -43.95
CA THR A 50 -12.71 11.56 -42.89
C THR A 50 -12.84 10.17 -42.27
N LYS A 51 -12.57 9.09 -43.01
CA LYS A 51 -12.55 7.72 -42.47
C LYS A 51 -11.28 7.44 -41.68
N GLU A 52 -10.12 7.84 -42.17
CA GLU A 52 -8.85 7.69 -41.44
C GLU A 52 -8.83 8.53 -40.15
N THR A 53 -9.36 9.75 -40.19
CA THR A 53 -9.52 10.57 -38.98
C THR A 53 -10.52 9.97 -38.00
N GLN A 54 -11.63 9.38 -38.45
CA GLN A 54 -12.55 8.65 -37.57
C GLN A 54 -11.91 7.41 -36.93
N GLU A 55 -11.12 6.64 -37.68
CA GLU A 55 -10.41 5.48 -37.13
C GLU A 55 -9.31 5.88 -36.16
N ALA A 56 -8.58 6.96 -36.45
CA ALA A 56 -7.61 7.54 -35.52
C ALA A 56 -8.28 8.02 -34.23
N LEU A 57 -9.44 8.70 -34.32
CA LEU A 57 -10.22 9.12 -33.16
C LEU A 57 -10.71 7.92 -32.33
N LYS A 58 -11.19 6.85 -32.96
CA LYS A 58 -11.60 5.61 -32.26
C LYS A 58 -10.41 4.95 -31.54
N LYS A 59 -9.24 4.88 -32.19
CA LYS A 59 -8.01 4.34 -31.58
C LYS A 59 -7.54 5.18 -30.40
N VAL A 60 -7.60 6.50 -30.49
CA VAL A 60 -7.29 7.42 -29.38
C VAL A 60 -8.28 7.24 -28.24
N GLU A 61 -9.58 7.15 -28.52
CA GLU A 61 -10.61 6.95 -27.50
C GLU A 61 -10.47 5.58 -26.80
N GLU A 62 -10.12 4.52 -27.54
CA GLU A 62 -9.81 3.22 -26.97
C GLU A 62 -8.54 3.23 -26.12
N ALA A 63 -7.48 3.90 -26.58
CA ALA A 63 -6.25 4.08 -25.83
C ALA A 63 -6.51 4.86 -24.54
N GLU A 64 -7.32 5.92 -24.58
CA GLU A 64 -7.70 6.70 -23.42
C GLU A 64 -8.57 5.89 -22.45
N LYS A 65 -9.53 5.09 -22.96
CA LYS A 65 -10.33 4.16 -22.15
C LYS A 65 -9.45 3.09 -21.49
N LYS A 66 -8.45 2.55 -22.20
CA LYS A 66 -7.48 1.58 -21.65
C LYS A 66 -6.59 2.23 -20.58
N ALA A 67 -6.08 3.44 -20.83
CA ALA A 67 -5.30 4.21 -19.86
C ALA A 67 -6.11 4.53 -18.59
N LYS A 68 -7.36 5.00 -18.73
CA LYS A 68 -8.29 5.24 -17.60
C LYS A 68 -8.58 3.96 -16.83
N LYS A 69 -8.69 2.80 -17.49
CA LYS A 69 -8.87 1.50 -16.82
C LYS A 69 -7.61 1.08 -16.06
N ALA A 70 -6.43 1.24 -16.65
CA ALA A 70 -5.14 0.94 -16.02
C ALA A 70 -4.92 1.81 -14.78
N GLU A 71 -5.11 3.12 -14.89
CA GLU A 71 -4.97 4.06 -13.77
C GLU A 71 -5.96 3.73 -12.62
N LYS A 72 -7.21 3.39 -12.96
CA LYS A 72 -8.19 2.93 -11.96
C LYS A 72 -7.76 1.63 -11.28
N ALA A 73 -7.15 0.70 -12.02
CA ALA A 73 -6.66 -0.57 -11.48
C ALA A 73 -5.48 -0.33 -10.53
N GLU A 74 -4.51 0.50 -10.91
CA GLU A 74 -3.38 0.89 -10.07
C GLU A 74 -3.84 1.59 -8.78
N LYS A 75 -4.75 2.57 -8.89
CA LYS A 75 -5.32 3.24 -7.71
C LYS A 75 -6.04 2.27 -6.78
N LYS A 76 -6.73 1.26 -7.31
CA LYS A 76 -7.39 0.22 -6.49
C LYS A 76 -6.36 -0.68 -5.81
N ALA A 77 -5.31 -1.10 -6.53
CA ALA A 77 -4.24 -1.91 -5.99
C ALA A 77 -3.49 -1.19 -4.86
N GLU A 78 -3.12 0.07 -5.07
CA GLU A 78 -2.45 0.89 -4.06
C GLU A 78 -3.33 1.12 -2.82
N LYS A 79 -4.63 1.41 -3.02
CA LYS A 79 -5.60 1.52 -1.91
C LYS A 79 -5.71 0.22 -1.13
N SER A 80 -5.69 -0.94 -1.81
CA SER A 80 -5.73 -2.25 -1.17
C SER A 80 -4.48 -2.50 -0.33
N GLN A 81 -3.30 -2.27 -0.90
CA GLN A 81 -2.02 -2.39 -0.19
C GLN A 81 -1.97 -1.48 1.04
N LYS A 82 -2.33 -0.19 0.90
CA LYS A 82 -2.40 0.76 2.02
C LYS A 82 -3.38 0.31 3.10
N LYS A 83 -4.53 -0.28 2.75
CA LYS A 83 -5.49 -0.82 3.73
C LYS A 83 -4.89 -2.00 4.49
N THR A 84 -4.23 -2.92 3.80
CA THR A 84 -3.57 -4.08 4.41
C THR A 84 -2.45 -3.66 5.34
N GLU A 85 -1.58 -2.76 4.89
CA GLU A 85 -0.49 -2.22 5.72
C GLU A 85 -1.01 -1.52 6.97
N LYS A 86 -2.08 -0.71 6.85
CA LYS A 86 -2.74 -0.08 8.00
C LYS A 86 -3.32 -1.12 8.97
N LYS A 87 -3.86 -2.24 8.49
CA LYS A 87 -4.37 -3.32 9.35
C LYS A 87 -3.22 -4.00 10.11
N ILE A 88 -2.14 -4.36 9.42
CA ILE A 88 -0.94 -4.96 10.04
C ILE A 88 -0.37 -4.00 11.11
N LYS A 89 -0.18 -2.73 10.77
CA LYS A 89 0.31 -1.71 11.73
C LYS A 89 -0.61 -1.57 12.95
N LYS A 90 -1.93 -1.69 12.79
CA LYS A 90 -2.88 -1.66 13.92
C LYS A 90 -2.73 -2.91 14.80
N GLN A 91 -2.62 -4.10 14.20
CA GLN A 91 -2.40 -5.35 14.93
C GLN A 91 -1.08 -5.35 15.70
N GLU A 92 0.02 -4.93 15.08
CA GLU A 92 1.30 -4.81 15.76
C GLU A 92 1.25 -3.86 16.96
N LYS A 93 0.58 -2.71 16.82
CA LYS A 93 0.36 -1.77 17.92
C LYS A 93 -0.44 -2.39 19.06
N LEU A 94 -1.47 -3.19 18.75
CA LEU A 94 -2.26 -3.90 19.75
C LEU A 94 -1.41 -4.95 20.48
N VAL A 95 -0.64 -5.77 19.76
CA VAL A 95 0.25 -6.78 20.35
C VAL A 95 1.29 -6.11 21.26
N LYS A 96 1.94 -5.04 20.80
CA LYS A 96 2.89 -4.25 21.61
C LYS A 96 2.22 -3.66 22.85
N ALA A 97 1.00 -3.13 22.73
CA ALA A 97 0.25 -2.60 23.86
C ALA A 97 -0.07 -3.69 24.90
N ILE A 98 -0.55 -4.85 24.46
CA ILE A 98 -0.83 -6.02 25.31
C ILE A 98 0.44 -6.46 26.05
N ALA A 99 1.55 -6.64 25.33
CA ALA A 99 2.84 -7.04 25.91
C ALA A 99 3.32 -6.02 26.96
N SER A 100 3.21 -4.72 26.67
CA SER A 100 3.59 -3.66 27.61
C SER A 100 2.77 -3.70 28.90
N LYS A 101 1.45 -3.96 28.81
CA LYS A 101 0.55 -4.05 29.97
C LYS A 101 0.80 -5.31 30.79
N LYS A 102 1.03 -6.46 30.15
CA LYS A 102 1.45 -7.68 30.85
C LYS A 102 2.75 -7.45 31.64
N LYS A 103 3.73 -6.79 31.02
CA LYS A 103 5.01 -6.45 31.66
C LYS A 103 4.83 -5.49 32.85
N SER A 104 3.97 -4.46 32.73
CA SER A 104 3.72 -3.55 33.85
C SER A 104 3.03 -4.24 35.03
N ILE A 105 2.04 -5.10 34.76
CA ILE A 105 1.35 -5.91 35.78
C ILE A 105 2.36 -6.81 36.51
N SER A 106 3.24 -7.49 35.78
CA SER A 106 4.27 -8.34 36.38
C SER A 106 5.24 -7.54 37.27
N LYS A 107 5.70 -6.37 36.81
CA LYS A 107 6.59 -5.50 37.59
C LYS A 107 5.95 -5.03 38.88
N ASP A 108 4.69 -4.57 38.82
CA ASP A 108 3.99 -4.09 40.01
C ASP A 108 3.63 -5.26 40.94
N GLY A 109 3.31 -6.45 40.41
CA GLY A 109 3.12 -7.68 41.19
C GLY A 109 4.37 -8.05 42.01
N LYS A 110 5.55 -8.02 41.38
CA LYS A 110 6.83 -8.25 42.07
C LYS A 110 7.10 -7.23 43.18
N LYS A 111 6.69 -5.98 43.00
CA LYS A 111 6.82 -4.93 44.04
C LYS A 111 5.89 -5.21 45.21
N VAL A 112 4.64 -5.60 44.95
CA VAL A 112 3.68 -6.00 46.00
C VAL A 112 4.25 -7.14 46.82
N GLU A 113 4.72 -8.20 46.16
CA GLU A 113 5.31 -9.36 46.83
C GLU A 113 6.52 -8.97 47.70
N LYS A 114 7.43 -8.14 47.17
CA LYS A 114 8.59 -7.64 47.92
C LYS A 114 8.18 -6.82 49.15
N LEU A 115 7.15 -5.99 49.03
CA LEU A 115 6.63 -5.20 50.15
C LEU A 115 5.94 -6.08 51.19
N GLN A 116 5.12 -7.05 50.77
CA GLN A 116 4.48 -8.01 51.66
C GLN A 116 5.51 -8.83 52.44
N ARG A 117 6.54 -9.36 51.76
CA ARG A 117 7.64 -10.08 52.42
C ARG A 117 8.36 -9.22 53.46
N LYS A 118 8.62 -7.94 53.15
CA LYS A 118 9.22 -6.99 54.11
C LYS A 118 8.30 -6.71 55.30
N LEU A 119 7.01 -6.52 55.05
CA LEU A 119 6.02 -6.26 56.10
C LEU A 119 5.96 -7.44 57.07
N VAL A 120 5.78 -8.67 56.56
CA VAL A 120 5.74 -9.89 57.37
C VAL A 120 7.03 -10.07 58.17
N LYS A 121 8.20 -9.92 57.52
CA LYS A 121 9.51 -10.08 58.18
C LYS A 121 9.77 -9.04 59.27
N ASN A 122 9.36 -7.79 59.07
CA ASN A 122 9.60 -6.73 60.04
C ASN A 122 8.59 -6.79 61.19
N LYS A 123 7.34 -7.16 60.89
CA LYS A 123 6.28 -7.38 61.88
C LYS A 123 6.64 -8.55 62.80
N SER A 124 7.11 -9.67 62.26
CA SER A 124 7.55 -10.82 63.08
C SER A 124 8.77 -10.51 63.95
N LYS A 125 9.60 -9.55 63.55
CA LYS A 125 10.76 -9.07 64.32
C LYS A 125 10.42 -7.95 65.31
N GLY A 126 9.16 -7.50 65.38
CA GLY A 126 8.77 -6.35 66.20
C GLY A 126 9.42 -5.02 65.81
N LYS A 127 9.99 -4.93 64.60
CA LYS A 127 10.74 -3.73 64.13
C LYS A 127 9.85 -2.69 63.44
N LEU A 128 8.55 -2.92 63.41
CA LEU A 128 7.60 -2.09 62.67
C LEU A 128 6.73 -1.31 63.66
N SER A 129 6.79 0.01 63.60
CA SER A 129 5.85 0.89 64.31
C SER A 129 4.46 0.79 63.65
N PRO A 130 3.36 1.00 64.39
CA PRO A 130 2.01 1.04 63.81
C PRO A 130 1.89 2.01 62.63
N ALA A 131 2.55 3.17 62.72
CA ALA A 131 2.55 4.17 61.66
C ALA A 131 3.26 3.68 60.37
N ASP A 132 4.34 2.91 60.52
CA ASP A 132 5.08 2.35 59.39
C ASP A 132 4.33 1.18 58.74
N GLU A 133 3.64 0.37 59.54
CA GLU A 133 2.74 -0.68 59.04
C GLU A 133 1.66 -0.08 58.14
N MET A 134 0.99 0.99 58.59
CA MET A 134 -0.01 1.70 57.80
C MET A 134 0.57 2.23 56.48
N LYS A 135 1.72 2.91 56.51
CA LYS A 135 2.40 3.42 55.30
C LYS A 135 2.76 2.30 54.31
N MET A 136 3.19 1.14 54.81
CA MET A 136 3.47 -0.01 53.94
C MET A 136 2.20 -0.61 53.34
N ASN A 137 1.14 -0.75 54.14
CA ASN A 137 -0.16 -1.24 53.69
C ASN A 137 -0.76 -0.31 52.62
N GLU A 138 -0.74 1.01 52.82
CA GLU A 138 -1.18 1.97 51.81
C GLU A 138 -0.42 1.84 50.49
N LYS A 139 0.90 1.63 50.54
CA LYS A 139 1.72 1.43 49.33
C LYS A 139 1.33 0.14 48.61
N ILE A 140 1.07 -0.93 49.36
CA ILE A 140 0.59 -2.20 48.82
C ILE A 140 -0.78 -2.01 48.15
N GLU A 141 -1.73 -1.35 48.82
CA GLU A 141 -3.07 -1.11 48.27
C GLU A 141 -3.05 -0.22 47.02
N LYS A 142 -2.24 0.85 47.02
CA LYS A 142 -2.03 1.70 45.82
C LYS A 142 -1.49 0.89 44.63
N LEU A 143 -0.57 -0.05 44.88
CA LEU A 143 -0.05 -0.93 43.82
C LEU A 143 -1.08 -1.97 43.36
N LYS A 144 -1.85 -2.58 44.27
CA LYS A 144 -2.94 -3.50 43.93
C LYS A 144 -4.00 -2.80 43.07
N ALA A 145 -4.43 -1.60 43.46
CA ALA A 145 -5.37 -0.80 42.68
C ALA A 145 -4.83 -0.49 41.26
N ARG A 146 -3.54 -0.16 41.15
CA ARG A 146 -2.88 0.05 39.85
C ARG A 146 -2.86 -1.23 39.00
N ILE A 147 -2.61 -2.39 39.62
CA ILE A 147 -2.64 -3.70 38.96
C ILE A 147 -4.04 -4.00 38.45
N ILE A 148 -5.09 -3.78 39.25
CA ILE A 148 -6.50 -3.99 38.86
C ILE A 148 -6.84 -3.14 37.63
N LYS A 149 -6.59 -1.82 37.70
CA LYS A 149 -6.79 -0.91 36.56
C LYS A 149 -6.00 -1.33 35.31
N SER A 150 -4.81 -1.89 35.50
CA SER A 150 -3.99 -2.38 34.38
C SER A 150 -4.53 -3.68 33.80
N LYS A 151 -5.06 -4.60 34.62
CA LYS A 151 -5.73 -5.83 34.20
C LYS A 151 -7.02 -5.54 33.42
N GLU A 152 -7.83 -4.58 33.88
CA GLU A 152 -9.02 -4.12 33.15
C GLU A 152 -8.66 -3.57 31.77
N LYS A 153 -7.63 -2.71 31.70
CA LYS A 153 -7.13 -2.19 30.42
C LYS A 153 -6.58 -3.30 29.52
N LEU A 154 -5.92 -4.30 30.09
CA LEU A 154 -5.44 -5.46 29.35
C LEU A 154 -6.62 -6.27 28.76
N ALA A 155 -7.66 -6.53 29.55
CA ALA A 155 -8.86 -7.24 29.09
C ALA A 155 -9.52 -6.50 27.92
N LYS A 156 -9.68 -5.17 28.02
CA LYS A 156 -10.22 -4.33 26.93
C LYS A 156 -9.35 -4.36 25.66
N LEU A 157 -8.03 -4.53 25.79
CA LEU A 157 -7.13 -4.65 24.63
C LEU A 157 -7.20 -6.05 24.02
N GLN A 158 -7.35 -7.09 24.83
CA GLN A 158 -7.50 -8.47 24.37
C GLN A 158 -8.84 -8.68 23.63
N GLN A 159 -9.90 -8.00 24.04
CA GLN A 159 -11.18 -8.00 23.31
C GLN A 159 -11.12 -7.34 21.93
N LYS A 160 -10.10 -6.51 21.68
CA LYS A 160 -9.88 -5.83 20.39
C LYS A 160 -8.93 -6.58 19.46
N GLN A 161 -8.29 -7.64 19.97
CA GLN A 161 -7.39 -8.49 19.20
C GLN A 161 -8.22 -9.44 18.33
#